data_AF-A0A2T7NC81-F1
#
_entry.id   AF-A0A2T7NC81-F1
#
_cell.length_a   1.000
_cell.length_b   1.000
_cell.length_c   1.000
_cell.angle_alpha   90.00
_cell.angle_beta   90.00
_cell.angle_gamma   90.00
#
_symmetry.space_group_name_H-M   'P 1'
#
loop_
_entity.id
_entity.type
_entity.pdbx_description
1 polymer ?
#
loop_
_entity_poly.entity_id
_entity_poly.type
_entity_poly.pdbx_seq_one_letter_code
_entity_poly.pdbx_strand_id
1 'polypeptide(L)'
;MSNFHISYRFSQHVDVLLHEPTVASMSTGAGEIKVEVAALCSQLEVLCRKELLNQPSHRIDNGKVSNSFRSKANLIIERMRHVLVKDRTIHSSVEEYLGITNMSKMFPRAVQYIKDSKSFSLVSKQTHLDEYIGAMSHLHQIATLSHQINEDIIKSQRPKYLAHQLALLYAGADGRLVAGQEVKEERLSSTTFSFEL
;
A
#
# COMPACT_ATOMS: atom_id res chain seq x y z
N MET A 1 21.95 25.84 -45.67
CA MET A 1 21.18 24.67 -46.16
C MET A 1 21.91 23.44 -45.64
N SER A 2 21.51 22.95 -44.47
CA SER A 2 20.69 21.74 -44.29
C SER A 2 21.56 20.49 -44.26
N ASN A 3 21.48 19.53 -43.34
CA ASN A 3 20.92 19.39 -42.01
C ASN A 3 21.62 18.14 -41.46
N PHE A 4 22.10 18.17 -40.22
CA PHE A 4 22.60 16.97 -39.54
C PHE A 4 21.42 16.02 -39.27
N HIS A 5 21.52 14.77 -39.72
CA HIS A 5 20.57 13.71 -39.34
C HIS A 5 21.33 12.57 -38.67
N ILE A 6 21.58 12.72 -37.37
CA ILE A 6 22.02 11.59 -36.55
C ILE A 6 20.77 10.84 -36.11
N SER A 7 20.59 9.65 -36.66
CA SER A 7 19.51 8.74 -36.28
C SER A 7 19.97 7.95 -35.05
N TYR A 8 19.52 8.34 -33.87
CA TYR A 8 19.60 7.49 -32.67
C TYR A 8 18.27 6.76 -32.51
N ARG A 9 18.24 5.49 -32.88
CA ARG A 9 17.12 4.59 -32.59
C ARG A 9 17.57 3.59 -31.54
N PHE A 10 17.47 3.98 -30.27
CA PHE A 10 17.68 3.07 -29.15
C PHE A 10 16.32 2.60 -28.65
N SER A 11 15.74 1.60 -29.31
CA SER A 11 14.54 0.93 -28.80
C SER A 11 14.99 -0.24 -27.92
N GLN A 12 15.27 0.03 -26.65
CA GLN A 12 15.31 -1.05 -25.66
C GLN A 12 13.86 -1.45 -25.37
N HIS A 13 13.40 -2.48 -26.08
CA HIS A 13 12.18 -3.18 -25.72
C HIS A 13 12.52 -4.04 -24.50
N VAL A 14 12.16 -3.57 -23.30
CA VAL A 14 12.19 -4.40 -22.11
C VAL A 14 10.88 -5.16 -22.10
N ASP A 15 10.91 -6.39 -22.60
CA ASP A 15 9.79 -7.31 -22.47
C ASP A 15 9.71 -7.73 -21.00
N VAL A 16 8.87 -7.03 -20.24
CA VAL A 16 8.49 -7.45 -18.89
C VAL A 16 7.63 -8.69 -19.06
N LEU A 17 8.24 -9.86 -18.95
CA LEU A 17 7.54 -11.13 -18.87
C LEU A 17 6.82 -11.16 -17.52
N LEU A 18 5.63 -10.55 -17.45
CA LEU A 18 4.73 -10.73 -16.33
C LEU A 18 4.35 -12.21 -16.33
N HIS A 19 4.94 -12.98 -15.42
CA HIS A 19 4.47 -14.33 -15.15
C HIS A 19 2.94 -14.29 -15.00
N GLU A 20 2.28 -15.31 -15.57
CA GLU A 20 0.84 -15.48 -15.47
C GLU A 20 0.40 -15.16 -14.05
N PRO A 21 -0.56 -14.23 -13.87
CA PRO A 21 -0.86 -13.72 -12.55
C PRO A 21 -1.27 -14.93 -11.70
N THR A 22 -0.59 -15.12 -10.57
CA THR A 22 -0.69 -16.30 -9.67
C THR A 22 -2.12 -16.61 -9.20
N VAL A 23 -3.08 -15.75 -9.53
CA VAL A 23 -4.53 -15.96 -9.40
C VAL A 23 -5.08 -17.08 -10.29
N ALA A 24 -4.42 -17.46 -11.38
CA ALA A 24 -4.94 -18.49 -12.29
C ALA A 24 -5.00 -19.90 -11.68
N SER A 25 -4.24 -20.19 -10.62
CA SER A 25 -4.20 -21.53 -9.99
C SER A 25 -4.87 -21.63 -8.62
N MET A 26 -5.66 -20.64 -8.20
CA MET A 26 -6.34 -20.70 -6.90
C MET A 26 -7.53 -21.68 -6.95
N SER A 27 -7.23 -22.94 -6.67
CA SER A 27 -8.20 -23.99 -6.42
C SER A 27 -9.17 -23.61 -5.28
N THR A 28 -10.46 -23.57 -5.61
CA THR A 28 -11.63 -23.93 -4.78
C THR A 28 -11.69 -23.36 -3.35
N GLY A 29 -12.42 -22.25 -3.17
CA GLY A 29 -13.16 -21.84 -1.97
C GLY A 29 -12.36 -21.52 -0.70
N ALA A 30 -11.67 -22.49 -0.10
CA ALA A 30 -10.98 -22.33 1.19
C ALA A 30 -9.72 -21.46 1.10
N GLY A 31 -9.03 -21.46 -0.05
CA GLY A 31 -7.89 -20.57 -0.31
C GLY A 31 -8.31 -19.11 -0.45
N GLU A 32 -9.48 -18.87 -1.06
CA GLU A 32 -10.03 -17.52 -1.28
C GLU A 32 -10.42 -16.87 0.06
N ILE A 33 -11.03 -17.63 0.97
CA ILE A 33 -11.41 -17.14 2.30
C ILE A 33 -10.19 -16.73 3.11
N LYS A 34 -9.14 -17.55 3.12
CA LYS A 34 -7.89 -17.22 3.83
C LYS A 34 -7.28 -15.94 3.29
N VAL A 35 -7.25 -15.76 1.97
CA VAL A 35 -6.73 -14.55 1.35
C VAL A 35 -7.60 -13.33 1.65
N GLU A 36 -8.92 -13.46 1.58
CA GLU A 36 -9.86 -12.36 1.87
C GLU A 36 -9.78 -11.95 3.35
N VAL A 37 -9.74 -12.90 4.28
CA VAL A 37 -9.55 -12.63 5.72
C VAL A 37 -8.19 -12.00 5.97
N ALA A 38 -7.11 -12.50 5.35
CA ALA A 38 -5.78 -11.90 5.47
C ALA A 38 -5.75 -10.45 4.93
N ALA A 39 -6.43 -10.17 3.82
CA ALA A 39 -6.55 -8.83 3.27
C ALA A 39 -7.32 -7.88 4.19
N LEU A 40 -8.41 -8.36 4.82
CA LEU A 40 -9.14 -7.60 5.83
C LEU A 40 -8.31 -7.38 7.10
N CYS A 41 -7.51 -8.37 7.52
CA CYS A 41 -6.60 -8.25 8.67
C CYS A 41 -5.51 -7.21 8.39
N SER A 42 -4.94 -7.21 7.18
CA SER A 42 -3.97 -6.20 6.76
C SER A 42 -4.55 -4.78 6.82
N GLN A 43 -5.78 -4.58 6.36
CA GLN A 43 -6.47 -3.29 6.47
C GLN A 43 -6.65 -2.85 7.93
N LEU A 44 -7.08 -3.77 8.80
CA LEU A 44 -7.26 -3.48 10.22
C LEU A 44 -5.91 -3.20 10.90
N GLU A 45 -4.86 -3.93 10.56
CA GLU A 45 -3.50 -3.77 11.06
C GLU A 45 -2.96 -2.36 10.78
N VAL A 46 -3.09 -1.90 9.52
CA VAL A 46 -2.72 -0.55 9.10
C VAL A 46 -3.58 0.51 9.81
N LEU A 47 -4.87 0.24 9.94
CA LEU A 47 -5.80 1.15 10.61
C LEU A 47 -5.44 1.32 12.10
N CYS A 48 -5.11 0.23 12.80
CA CYS A 48 -4.63 0.25 14.19
C CYS A 48 -3.32 1.03 14.33
N ARG A 49 -2.37 0.84 13.41
CA ARG A 49 -1.12 1.59 13.38
C ARG A 49 -1.37 3.08 13.17
N LYS A 50 -2.25 3.44 12.23
CA LYS A 50 -2.60 4.84 11.97
C LYS A 50 -3.23 5.50 13.20
N GLU A 51 -4.16 4.81 13.86
CA GLU A 51 -4.78 5.32 15.09
C GLU A 51 -3.73 5.53 16.18
N LEU A 52 -2.80 4.60 16.36
CA LEU A 52 -1.70 4.72 17.32
C LEU A 52 -0.79 5.93 17.03
N LEU A 53 -0.44 6.16 15.76
CA LEU A 53 0.40 7.28 15.36
C LEU A 53 -0.29 8.64 15.55
N ASN A 54 -1.61 8.67 15.45
CA ASN A 54 -2.41 9.88 15.69
C ASN A 54 -2.59 10.21 17.18
N GLN A 55 -2.25 9.29 18.10
CA GLN A 55 -2.30 9.57 19.53
C GLN A 55 -1.11 10.44 19.95
N PRO A 56 -1.31 11.50 20.76
CA PRO A 56 -0.23 12.39 21.20
C PRO A 56 0.90 11.68 21.96
N SER A 57 0.54 10.59 22.67
CA SER A 57 1.47 9.77 23.46
C SER A 57 2.02 8.57 22.69
N HIS A 58 1.66 8.40 21.41
CA HIS A 58 1.93 7.18 20.62
C HIS A 58 1.55 5.88 21.35
N ARG A 59 0.51 5.97 22.19
CA ARG A 59 -0.03 4.87 22.99
C ARG A 59 -1.54 4.94 23.02
N ILE A 60 -2.18 3.78 22.92
CA ILE A 60 -3.61 3.62 23.14
C ILE A 60 -3.79 2.95 24.50
N ASP A 61 -4.61 3.54 25.36
CA ASP A 61 -4.92 3.03 26.69
C ASP A 61 -6.43 2.84 26.86
N ASN A 62 -6.82 1.72 27.45
CA ASN A 62 -8.20 1.43 27.87
C ASN A 62 -9.24 1.69 26.76
N GLY A 63 -8.93 1.33 25.51
CA GLY A 63 -9.84 1.47 24.38
C GLY A 63 -10.15 2.91 23.96
N LYS A 64 -9.37 3.90 24.44
CA LYS A 64 -9.49 5.30 24.01
C LYS A 64 -8.98 5.47 22.58
N VAL A 65 -9.88 5.27 21.64
CA VAL A 65 -9.65 5.42 20.20
C VAL A 65 -10.68 6.37 19.61
N SER A 66 -10.36 6.96 18.46
CA SER A 66 -11.28 7.83 17.74
C SER A 66 -12.54 7.09 17.29
N ASN A 67 -13.67 7.81 17.22
CA ASN A 67 -14.92 7.24 16.72
C ASN A 67 -14.80 6.80 15.26
N SER A 68 -14.04 7.54 14.44
CA SER A 68 -13.83 7.21 13.03
C SER A 68 -13.03 5.92 12.85
N PHE A 69 -12.02 5.68 13.69
CA PHE A 69 -11.33 4.41 13.77
C PHE A 69 -12.29 3.29 14.17
N ARG A 70 -13.04 3.47 15.27
CA ARG A 70 -13.95 2.45 15.80
C ARG A 70 -14.99 2.01 14.77
N SER A 71 -15.62 2.96 14.08
CA SER A 71 -16.60 2.66 13.02
C SER A 71 -15.97 1.85 11.87
N LYS A 72 -14.79 2.25 11.38
CA LYS A 72 -14.09 1.55 10.29
C LYS A 72 -13.63 0.16 10.71
N ALA A 73 -13.05 0.04 11.91
CA ALA A 73 -12.58 -1.21 12.45
C ALA A 73 -13.74 -2.20 12.62
N ASN A 74 -14.87 -1.76 13.17
CA ASN A 74 -16.06 -2.60 13.30
C ASN A 74 -16.59 -3.05 11.94
N LEU A 75 -16.62 -2.18 10.92
CA LEU A 75 -17.02 -2.56 9.56
C LEU A 75 -16.11 -3.65 8.98
N ILE A 76 -14.80 -3.56 9.21
CA ILE A 76 -13.85 -4.57 8.74
C ILE A 76 -14.10 -5.90 9.46
N ILE A 77 -14.32 -5.90 10.78
CA ILE A 77 -14.60 -7.13 11.54
C ILE A 77 -15.93 -7.75 11.11
N GLU A 78 -16.97 -6.95 10.86
CA GLU A 78 -18.24 -7.45 10.32
C GLU A 78 -18.06 -8.09 8.94
N ARG A 79 -17.24 -7.50 8.07
CA ARG A 79 -16.88 -8.12 6.78
C ARG A 79 -16.16 -9.44 6.99
N MET A 80 -15.21 -9.54 7.93
CA MET A 80 -14.55 -10.81 8.25
C MET A 80 -15.57 -11.86 8.71
N ARG A 81 -16.50 -11.51 9.60
CA ARG A 81 -17.59 -12.41 10.03
C ARG A 81 -18.40 -12.91 8.84
N HIS A 82 -18.79 -12.01 7.95
CA HIS A 82 -19.55 -12.36 6.76
C HIS A 82 -18.77 -13.30 5.83
N VAL A 83 -17.47 -13.07 5.64
CA VAL A 83 -16.59 -13.94 4.85
C VAL A 83 -16.49 -15.34 5.45
N LEU A 84 -16.33 -15.46 6.77
CA LEU A 84 -16.27 -16.76 7.45
C LEU A 84 -17.61 -17.50 7.38
N VAL A 85 -18.74 -16.81 7.51
CA VAL A 85 -20.09 -17.40 7.44
C VAL A 85 -20.44 -17.92 6.04
N LYS A 86 -19.84 -17.37 4.97
CA LYS A 86 -20.01 -17.90 3.61
C LYS A 86 -19.51 -19.35 3.50
N ASP A 87 -18.53 -19.72 4.32
CA ASP A 87 -18.04 -21.08 4.42
C ASP A 87 -18.82 -21.87 5.45
N ARG A 88 -19.62 -22.84 4.98
CA ARG A 88 -20.41 -23.70 5.86
C ARG A 88 -19.56 -24.61 6.76
N THR A 89 -18.25 -24.70 6.51
CA THR A 89 -17.32 -25.53 7.31
C THR A 89 -16.67 -24.75 8.45
N ILE A 90 -16.76 -23.41 8.44
CA ILE A 90 -16.14 -22.56 9.46
C ILE A 90 -17.19 -22.19 10.50
N HIS A 91 -17.12 -22.83 11.67
CA HIS A 91 -17.97 -22.51 12.83
C HIS A 91 -17.24 -21.68 13.89
N SER A 92 -15.98 -21.31 13.62
CA SER A 92 -15.13 -20.58 14.54
C SER A 92 -15.44 -19.08 14.54
N SER A 93 -15.29 -18.46 15.71
CA SER A 93 -15.28 -16.99 15.79
C SER A 93 -14.10 -16.40 14.98
N VAL A 94 -14.16 -15.12 14.63
CA VAL A 94 -13.03 -14.45 13.93
C VAL A 94 -11.74 -14.60 14.74
N GLU A 95 -11.78 -14.43 16.06
CA GLU A 95 -10.60 -14.60 16.93
C GLU A 95 -10.03 -16.02 16.84
N GLU A 96 -10.90 -17.03 16.96
CA GLU A 96 -10.52 -18.44 16.94
C GLU A 96 -9.95 -18.84 15.57
N TYR A 97 -10.56 -18.38 14.48
CA TYR A 97 -10.07 -18.61 13.12
C TYR A 97 -8.66 -18.03 12.92
N LEU A 98 -8.42 -16.81 13.40
CA LEU A 98 -7.09 -16.17 13.32
C LEU A 98 -6.05 -16.88 14.20
N GLY A 99 -6.48 -17.51 15.28
CA GLY A 99 -5.65 -18.40 16.11
C GLY A 99 -5.21 -19.65 15.34
N ILE A 100 -6.16 -20.38 14.74
CA ILE A 100 -5.90 -21.65 14.03
C ILE A 100 -5.08 -21.45 12.76
N THR A 101 -5.28 -20.33 12.06
CA THR A 101 -4.60 -20.03 10.79
C THR A 101 -3.22 -19.38 10.94
N ASN A 102 -2.69 -19.24 12.17
CA ASN A 102 -1.45 -18.50 12.48
C ASN A 102 -1.42 -17.03 12.03
N MET A 103 -2.53 -16.48 11.52
CA MET A 103 -2.64 -15.08 11.13
C MET A 103 -2.47 -14.14 12.32
N SER A 104 -2.71 -14.63 13.54
CA SER A 104 -2.43 -13.94 14.80
C SER A 104 -0.99 -13.47 14.97
N LYS A 105 -0.01 -14.19 14.42
CA LYS A 105 1.40 -13.78 14.45
C LYS A 105 1.74 -12.73 13.41
N MET A 106 1.02 -12.74 12.28
CA MET A 106 1.21 -11.77 11.20
C MET A 106 0.55 -10.43 11.55
N PHE A 107 -0.67 -10.45 12.08
CA PHE A 107 -1.44 -9.23 12.33
C PHE A 107 -1.69 -9.00 13.83
N PRO A 108 -0.64 -8.76 14.63
CA PRO A 108 -0.75 -8.72 16.08
C PRO A 108 -1.65 -7.59 16.58
N ARG A 109 -1.66 -6.43 15.91
CA ARG A 109 -2.49 -5.27 16.33
C ARG A 109 -3.96 -5.51 16.01
N ALA A 110 -4.24 -6.06 14.84
CA ALA A 110 -5.59 -6.45 14.43
C ALA A 110 -6.18 -7.49 15.38
N VAL A 111 -5.42 -8.55 15.71
CA VAL A 111 -5.88 -9.60 16.63
C VAL A 111 -6.12 -9.05 18.03
N GLN A 112 -5.24 -8.19 18.53
CA GLN A 112 -5.44 -7.57 19.85
C GLN A 112 -6.73 -6.75 19.90
N TYR A 113 -7.04 -5.98 18.84
CA TYR A 113 -8.29 -5.22 18.75
C TYR A 113 -9.53 -6.12 18.64
N ILE A 114 -9.45 -7.20 17.86
CA ILE A 114 -10.55 -8.17 17.70
C ILE A 114 -10.88 -8.85 19.03
N LYS A 115 -9.84 -9.25 19.78
CA LYS A 115 -9.96 -9.93 21.06
C LYS A 115 -10.56 -9.05 22.15
N ASP A 116 -10.04 -7.83 22.30
CA ASP A 116 -10.55 -6.88 23.29
C ASP A 116 -10.59 -5.45 22.75
N SER A 117 -11.69 -5.13 22.07
CA SER A 117 -11.95 -3.78 21.54
C SER A 117 -12.24 -2.75 22.64
N LYS A 118 -12.67 -3.18 23.84
CA LYS A 118 -13.07 -2.27 24.94
C LYS A 118 -11.88 -1.85 25.79
N SER A 119 -10.97 -2.76 26.06
CA SER A 119 -9.71 -2.49 26.78
C SER A 119 -8.51 -2.45 25.84
N PHE A 120 -8.75 -2.21 24.55
CA PHE A 120 -7.71 -2.18 23.53
C PHE A 120 -6.58 -1.25 23.98
N SER A 121 -5.39 -1.81 24.12
CA SER A 121 -4.20 -1.08 24.52
C SER A 121 -3.06 -1.45 23.60
N LEU A 122 -2.39 -0.44 23.05
CA LEU A 122 -1.31 -0.66 22.10
C LEU A 122 -0.18 0.30 22.39
N VAL A 123 1.02 -0.23 22.50
CA VAL A 123 2.26 0.54 22.59
C VAL A 123 2.95 0.48 21.24
N SER A 124 3.52 1.60 20.80
CA SER A 124 4.32 1.67 19.58
C SER A 124 5.46 0.64 19.64
N LYS A 125 5.26 -0.49 18.95
CA LYS A 125 6.29 -1.48 18.68
C LYS A 125 6.25 -1.78 17.18
N GLN A 126 7.39 -1.57 16.55
CA GLN A 126 7.60 -1.93 15.15
C GLN A 126 7.46 -3.44 15.00
N THR A 127 6.68 -3.90 14.04
CA THR A 127 6.60 -5.31 13.64
C THR A 127 7.34 -5.51 12.32
N HIS A 128 7.81 -6.72 12.03
CA HIS A 128 8.41 -7.02 10.71
C HIS A 128 7.45 -6.76 9.55
N LEU A 129 6.14 -6.83 9.80
CA LEU A 129 5.12 -6.52 8.81
C LEU A 129 5.02 -5.02 8.49
N ASP A 130 5.51 -4.15 9.38
CA ASP A 130 5.53 -2.71 9.13
C ASP A 130 6.46 -2.30 7.98
N GLU A 131 7.59 -3.00 7.84
CA GLU A 131 8.53 -2.80 6.73
C GLU A 131 7.95 -3.33 5.43
N TYR A 132 7.34 -4.53 5.47
CA TYR A 132 6.67 -5.12 4.30
C TYR A 132 5.52 -4.24 3.81
N ILE A 133 4.67 -3.75 4.70
CA ILE A 133 3.58 -2.82 4.36
C ILE A 133 4.13 -1.52 3.77
N GLY A 134 5.24 -1.00 4.31
CA GLY A 134 5.93 0.17 3.78
C GLY A 134 6.42 -0.06 2.34
N ALA A 135 7.11 -1.17 2.10
CA ALA A 135 7.59 -1.54 0.77
C ALA A 135 6.43 -1.73 -0.23
N MET A 136 5.34 -2.39 0.18
CA MET A 136 4.15 -2.53 -0.66
C MET A 136 3.50 -1.20 -0.98
N SER A 137 3.44 -0.26 -0.03
CA SER A 137 2.93 1.09 -0.27
C SER A 137 3.79 1.85 -1.28
N HIS A 138 5.12 1.74 -1.22
CA HIS A 138 6.01 2.38 -2.20
C HIS A 138 5.81 1.78 -3.60
N LEU A 139 5.73 0.46 -3.72
CA LEU A 139 5.44 -0.19 -5.00
C LEU A 139 4.08 0.23 -5.56
N HIS A 140 3.06 0.33 -4.71
CA HIS A 140 1.75 0.81 -5.12
C HIS A 140 1.82 2.24 -5.66
N GLN A 141 2.52 3.15 -4.98
CA GLN A 141 2.71 4.53 -5.43
C GLN A 141 3.43 4.58 -6.78
N ILE A 142 4.51 3.82 -6.96
CA ILE A 142 5.24 3.74 -8.24
C ILE A 142 4.34 3.21 -9.35
N ALA A 143 3.52 2.18 -9.07
CA ALA A 143 2.59 1.63 -10.04
C ALA A 143 1.50 2.64 -10.43
N THR A 144 0.91 3.34 -9.45
CA THR A 144 -0.08 4.39 -9.71
C THR A 144 0.51 5.55 -10.52
N LEU A 145 1.71 6.03 -10.17
CA LEU A 145 2.40 7.09 -10.91
C LEU A 145 2.75 6.63 -12.33
N SER A 146 3.26 5.40 -12.49
CA SER A 146 3.52 4.80 -13.81
C SER A 146 2.25 4.78 -14.67
N HIS A 147 1.13 4.35 -14.09
CA HIS A 147 -0.14 4.30 -14.80
C HIS A 147 -0.62 5.71 -15.18
N GLN A 148 -0.54 6.66 -14.26
CA GLN A 148 -0.91 8.06 -14.52
C GLN A 148 -0.06 8.67 -15.64
N ILE A 149 1.26 8.46 -15.62
CA ILE A 149 2.17 8.91 -16.67
C ILE A 149 1.82 8.28 -18.01
N ASN A 150 1.55 6.97 -18.03
CA ASN A 150 1.17 6.27 -19.26
C ASN A 150 -0.12 6.85 -19.86
N GLU A 151 -1.13 7.08 -19.02
CA GLU A 151 -2.37 7.75 -19.43
C GLU A 151 -2.11 9.18 -19.91
N ASP A 152 -1.23 9.92 -19.24
CA ASP A 152 -0.90 11.30 -19.57
C ASP A 152 -0.05 11.40 -20.86
N ILE A 153 0.79 10.42 -21.19
CA ILE A 153 1.50 10.31 -22.48
C ILE A 153 0.50 10.09 -23.62
N ILE A 154 -0.50 9.22 -23.41
CA ILE A 154 -1.52 8.90 -24.41
C ILE A 154 -2.44 10.12 -24.64
N LYS A 155 -2.72 10.91 -23.59
CA LYS A 155 -3.74 11.97 -23.61
C LYS A 155 -3.20 13.40 -23.76
N SER A 156 -1.93 13.67 -23.45
CA SER A 156 -1.41 15.03 -23.32
C SER A 156 -0.31 15.38 -24.32
N GLN A 157 -0.48 16.47 -25.08
CA GLN A 157 0.58 17.12 -25.86
C GLN A 157 1.38 18.17 -25.04
N ARG A 158 1.47 18.03 -23.71
CA ARG A 158 2.17 19.01 -22.84
C ARG A 158 3.46 18.43 -22.22
N PRO A 159 4.63 18.64 -22.85
CA PRO A 159 5.90 18.00 -22.45
C PRO A 159 6.41 18.43 -21.05
N LYS A 160 6.05 19.63 -20.58
CA LYS A 160 6.49 20.12 -19.25
C LYS A 160 5.84 19.38 -18.08
N TYR A 161 4.58 18.95 -18.25
CA TYR A 161 3.85 18.19 -17.22
C TYR A 161 4.36 16.75 -17.13
N LEU A 162 4.73 16.17 -18.29
CA LEU A 162 5.35 14.85 -18.37
C LEU A 162 6.71 14.79 -17.67
N ALA A 163 7.56 15.81 -17.86
CA ALA A 163 8.85 15.89 -17.18
C ALA A 163 8.71 15.94 -15.65
N HIS A 164 7.72 16.67 -15.15
CA HIS A 164 7.44 16.72 -13.71
C HIS A 164 6.99 15.38 -13.15
N GLN A 165 6.09 14.67 -13.84
CA GLN A 165 5.66 13.36 -13.37
C GLN A 165 6.76 12.29 -13.45
N LEU A 166 7.62 12.34 -14.47
CA LEU A 166 8.81 11.48 -14.54
C LEU A 166 9.78 11.73 -13.37
N ALA A 167 9.96 12.99 -12.97
CA ALA A 167 10.76 13.33 -11.80
C ALA A 167 10.14 12.79 -10.50
N LEU A 168 8.80 12.87 -10.35
CA LEU A 168 8.08 12.28 -9.22
C LEU A 168 8.20 10.75 -9.20
N LEU A 169 8.13 10.09 -10.36
CA LEU A 169 8.34 8.64 -10.48
C LEU A 169 9.76 8.24 -10.04
N TYR A 170 10.77 8.96 -10.50
CA TYR A 170 12.16 8.69 -10.15
C TYR A 170 12.42 8.90 -8.65
N ALA A 171 11.87 9.96 -8.07
CA ALA A 171 11.94 10.22 -6.63
C ALA A 171 11.21 9.15 -5.80
N GLY A 172 10.09 8.60 -6.30
CA GLY A 172 9.39 7.48 -5.70
C GLY A 172 10.17 6.17 -5.78
N ALA A 173 10.82 5.90 -6.92
CA ALA A 173 11.66 4.72 -7.13
C ALA A 173 12.92 4.73 -6.26
N ASP A 174 13.51 5.90 -6.04
CA ASP A 174 14.69 6.08 -5.18
C ASP A 174 14.35 6.23 -3.68
N GLY A 175 13.07 6.09 -3.31
CA GLY A 175 12.60 6.15 -1.92
C GLY A 175 12.68 7.54 -1.26
N ARG A 176 12.81 8.62 -2.05
CA ARG A 176 13.00 9.99 -1.56
C ARG A 176 11.69 10.78 -1.32
N LEU A 177 10.53 10.23 -1.67
CA LEU A 177 9.24 10.85 -1.37
C LEU A 177 8.86 10.63 0.11
N VAL A 178 9.38 11.50 0.98
CA VAL A 178 8.86 11.65 2.35
C VAL A 178 7.64 12.58 2.30
N ALA A 179 6.51 12.12 2.80
CA ALA A 179 5.29 12.92 2.91
C ALA A 179 5.57 14.22 3.69
N GLY A 180 5.50 15.36 3.02
CA GLY A 180 5.52 16.68 3.67
C GLY A 180 6.54 17.71 3.18
N GLN A 181 7.36 17.45 2.15
CA GLN A 181 8.14 18.54 1.55
C GLN A 181 7.31 19.26 0.47
N GLU A 182 6.89 20.49 0.77
CA GLU A 182 6.58 21.48 -0.27
C GLU A 182 7.79 21.59 -1.19
N VAL A 183 7.63 21.14 -2.44
CA VAL A 183 8.58 21.46 -3.49
C VAL A 183 8.42 22.94 -3.76
N LYS A 184 9.27 23.76 -3.11
CA LYS A 184 9.36 25.18 -3.40
C LYS A 184 9.59 25.35 -4.89
N GLU A 185 8.66 26.07 -5.50
CA GLU A 185 8.75 26.55 -6.88
C GLU A 185 9.88 27.58 -6.96
N GLU A 186 11.12 27.11 -6.98
CA GLU A 186 12.25 27.96 -7.34
C GLU A 186 12.16 28.21 -8.85
N ARG A 187 11.77 29.46 -9.15
CA ARG A 187 11.77 30.05 -10.47
C ARG A 187 13.03 29.64 -11.23
N LEU A 188 12.78 29.01 -12.38
CA LEU A 188 13.65 28.84 -13.53
C LEU A 188 14.76 29.91 -13.57
N SER A 189 15.97 29.54 -13.15
CA SER A 189 17.19 30.12 -13.70
C SER A 189 18.13 28.99 -14.07
N SER A 190 18.31 28.85 -15.39
CA SER A 190 19.30 28.07 -16.11
C SER A 190 20.34 27.35 -15.25
N THR A 191 20.08 26.08 -14.94
CA THR A 191 21.15 25.13 -14.66
C THR A 191 20.99 23.94 -15.58
N THR A 192 21.83 23.92 -16.60
CA THR A 192 22.00 22.80 -17.52
C THR A 192 22.43 21.58 -16.71
N PHE A 193 21.53 20.60 -16.53
CA PHE A 193 21.91 19.28 -16.09
C PHE A 193 22.36 18.48 -17.32
N SER A 194 23.67 18.40 -17.50
CA SER A 194 24.28 17.47 -18.45
C SER A 194 24.27 16.07 -17.83
N PHE A 195 23.57 15.13 -18.46
CA PHE A 195 23.81 13.70 -18.25
C PHE A 195 24.78 13.25 -19.34
N GLU A 196 25.99 12.87 -18.95
CA GLU A 196 26.85 12.04 -19.80
C GLU A 196 26.27 10.62 -19.80
N LEU A 197 26.08 10.08 -21.01
CA LEU A 197 25.71 8.69 -21.30
C LEU A 197 26.90 7.77 -21.11
#